data_AF-A0A7V0MAX8-F1
#
_entry.id   AF-A0A7V0MAX8-F1
#
_cell.length_a   1.000
_cell.length_b   1.000
_cell.length_c   1.000
_cell.angle_alpha   90.00
_cell.angle_beta   90.00
_cell.angle_gamma   90.00
#
_symmetry.space_group_name_H-M   'P 1'
#
loop_
_entity.id
_entity.type
_entity.pdbx_description
1 polymer ?
#
loop_
_entity_poly.entity_id
_entity_poly.type
_entity_poly.pdbx_seq_one_letter_code
_entity_poly.pdbx_strand_id
1 'polypeptide(L)'
;MRKRWKIKQVDEELKERLSRSLGLHPAVSRVLVARGIRCEDEARRFLEADLSYLHSPSKLKGIDKAVKRIKKALDKREKILIYGDYDVDGITGVSLLYTILNKFTDNLTCY
;
A
#
# COMPACT_ATOMS: atom_id res chain seq x y z
N MET A 1 12.41 11.31 30.91
CA MET A 1 12.27 12.34 29.84
C MET A 1 10.85 12.88 29.82
N ARG A 2 10.64 14.21 29.81
CA ARG A 2 9.30 14.81 29.66
C ARG A 2 8.88 14.81 28.18
N LYS A 3 7.72 14.22 27.87
CA LYS A 3 7.14 14.28 26.52
C LYS A 3 6.60 15.68 26.25
N ARG A 4 6.91 16.26 25.09
CA ARG A 4 6.40 17.57 24.64
C ARG A 4 5.38 17.37 23.53
N TRP A 5 4.14 17.79 23.76
CA TRP A 5 3.12 17.83 22.73
C TRP A 5 3.40 18.99 21.78
N LYS A 6 3.35 18.73 20.48
CA LYS A 6 3.46 19.74 19.43
C LYS A 6 2.27 19.62 18.50
N ILE A 7 1.45 20.66 18.47
CA ILE A 7 0.32 20.75 17.55
C ILE A 7 0.84 21.28 16.22
N LYS A 8 0.58 20.55 15.14
CA LYS A 8 0.93 21.00 13.79
C LYS A 8 0.02 22.17 13.41
N GLN A 9 0.61 23.29 13.03
CA GLN A 9 -0.15 24.38 12.39
C GLN A 9 -0.48 24.01 10.96
N VAL A 10 -1.68 24.38 10.52
CA VAL A 10 -2.19 24.09 9.19
C VAL A 10 -2.66 25.38 8.54
N ASP A 11 -2.72 25.38 7.22
CA ASP A 11 -3.37 26.43 6.45
C ASP A 11 -4.88 26.41 6.73
N GLU A 12 -5.37 27.43 7.42
CA GLU A 12 -6.78 27.53 7.82
C GLU A 12 -7.71 27.80 6.63
N GLU A 13 -7.24 28.49 5.59
CA GLU A 13 -8.03 28.74 4.38
C GLU A 13 -8.23 27.42 3.61
N LEU A 14 -7.16 26.67 3.41
CA LEU A 14 -7.21 25.36 2.79
C LEU A 14 -8.10 24.39 3.59
N LYS A 15 -7.99 24.41 4.92
CA LYS A 15 -8.83 23.59 5.82
C LYS A 15 -10.31 23.93 5.64
N GLU A 16 -10.70 25.20 5.66
CA GLU A 16 -12.08 25.63 5.45
C GLU A 16 -12.58 25.26 4.06
N ARG A 17 -11.75 25.45 3.02
CA ARG A 17 -12.08 25.09 1.65
C ARG A 17 -12.40 23.61 1.52
N LEU A 18 -11.54 22.73 2.01
CA LEU A 18 -11.75 21.28 1.99
C LEU A 18 -12.94 20.85 2.85
N SER A 19 -13.17 21.50 4.00
CA SER A 19 -14.32 21.25 4.86
C SER A 19 -15.64 21.50 4.12
N ARG A 20 -15.74 22.64 3.43
CA ARG A 20 -16.95 23.02 2.69
C ARG A 20 -17.12 22.20 1.42
N SER A 21 -16.07 22.02 0.62
CA SER A 21 -16.19 21.37 -0.69
C SER A 21 -16.54 19.89 -0.58
N LEU A 22 -16.04 19.21 0.45
CA LEU A 22 -16.26 17.78 0.70
C LEU A 22 -17.31 17.49 1.78
N GLY A 23 -17.92 18.51 2.38
CA GLY A 23 -18.87 18.35 3.48
C GLY A 23 -18.25 17.68 4.73
N LEU A 24 -16.94 17.83 4.93
CA LEU A 24 -16.21 17.22 6.03
C LEU A 24 -16.27 18.09 7.29
N HIS A 25 -16.27 17.45 8.46
CA HIS A 25 -16.12 18.17 9.72
C HIS A 25 -14.74 18.88 9.77
N PRO A 26 -14.63 20.12 10.31
CA PRO A 26 -13.37 20.88 10.32
C PRO A 26 -12.17 20.14 10.93
N ALA A 27 -12.43 19.26 11.91
CA ALA A 27 -11.40 18.42 12.51
C ALA A 27 -10.79 17.42 11.50
N VAL A 28 -11.60 16.83 10.62
CA VAL A 28 -11.14 15.92 9.58
C VAL A 28 -10.30 16.69 8.55
N SER A 29 -10.80 17.82 8.06
CA SER A 29 -10.05 18.68 7.13
C SER A 29 -8.73 19.15 7.71
N ARG A 30 -8.69 19.51 9.00
CA ARG A 30 -7.44 19.86 9.70
C ARG A 30 -6.43 18.72 9.65
N VAL A 31 -6.87 17.49 9.87
CA VAL A 31 -6.01 16.31 9.82
C VAL A 31 -5.53 16.02 8.40
N LEU A 32 -6.36 16.18 7.38
CA LEU A 32 -5.96 16.02 5.97
C LEU A 32 -4.87 17.03 5.57
N VAL A 33 -5.08 18.32 5.88
CA VAL A 33 -4.08 19.37 5.63
C VAL A 33 -2.80 19.10 6.42
N ALA A 34 -2.92 18.66 7.68
CA ALA A 34 -1.77 18.26 8.49
C ALA A 34 -1.00 17.08 7.90
N ARG A 35 -1.64 16.20 7.12
CA ARG A 35 -0.99 15.11 6.37
C ARG A 35 -0.40 15.55 5.02
N GLY A 36 -0.56 16.82 4.66
CA GLY A 36 0.00 17.38 3.42
C GLY A 36 -0.91 17.22 2.20
N ILE A 37 -2.19 16.87 2.41
CA ILE A 37 -3.21 16.84 1.36
C ILE A 37 -3.64 18.28 1.08
N ARG A 38 -3.58 18.70 -0.20
CA ARG A 38 -3.68 20.12 -0.61
C ARG A 38 -4.84 20.45 -1.52
N CYS A 39 -5.49 19.44 -2.10
CA CYS A 39 -6.64 19.65 -2.97
C CYS A 39 -7.75 18.62 -2.72
N GLU A 40 -8.91 18.90 -3.30
CA GLU A 40 -10.09 18.06 -3.18
C GLU A 40 -9.86 16.65 -3.73
N ASP A 41 -9.22 16.54 -4.89
CA ASP A 41 -8.94 15.25 -5.52
C ASP A 41 -8.02 14.38 -4.67
N GLU A 42 -6.96 14.95 -4.08
CA GLU A 42 -6.08 14.23 -3.15
C GLU A 42 -6.85 13.76 -1.90
N ALA A 43 -7.75 14.62 -1.37
CA ALA A 43 -8.57 14.28 -0.22
C ALA A 43 -9.57 13.17 -0.53
N ARG A 44 -10.27 13.23 -1.67
CA ARG A 44 -11.18 12.15 -2.13
C ARG A 44 -10.44 10.85 -2.30
N ARG A 45 -9.32 10.85 -3.04
CA ARG A 45 -8.48 9.66 -3.25
C ARG A 45 -8.02 9.02 -1.95
N PHE A 46 -7.63 9.85 -0.97
CA PHE A 46 -7.20 9.37 0.34
C PHE A 46 -8.35 8.76 1.16
N LEU A 47 -9.53 9.38 1.13
CA LEU A 47 -10.69 8.94 1.91
C LEU A 47 -11.40 7.73 1.32
N GLU A 48 -11.51 7.66 -0.01
CA GLU A 48 -12.14 6.55 -0.72
C GLU A 48 -11.28 5.29 -0.71
N ALA A 49 -9.94 5.45 -0.70
CA ALA A 49 -8.97 4.37 -0.71
C ALA A 49 -9.20 3.32 -1.82
N ASP A 50 -9.71 3.75 -2.97
CA ASP A 50 -10.04 2.87 -4.10
C ASP A 50 -8.78 2.24 -4.71
N LEU A 51 -8.85 0.94 -5.00
CA LEU A 51 -7.72 0.18 -5.56
C LEU A 51 -7.30 0.63 -6.96
N SER A 52 -8.18 1.30 -7.72
CA SER A 52 -7.86 1.88 -9.02
C SER A 52 -6.81 3.00 -8.94
N TYR A 53 -6.62 3.60 -7.76
CA TYR A 53 -5.58 4.60 -7.54
C TYR A 53 -4.19 3.99 -7.26
N LEU A 54 -4.08 2.66 -7.15
CA LEU A 54 -2.79 1.99 -6.98
C LEU A 54 -1.89 2.23 -8.19
N HIS A 55 -0.59 2.35 -7.93
CA HIS A 55 0.38 2.40 -9.01
C HIS A 55 0.41 1.08 -9.77
N SER A 56 0.62 1.17 -11.09
CA SER A 56 0.81 -0.02 -11.92
C SER A 56 1.94 -0.89 -11.34
N PRO A 57 1.73 -2.20 -11.16
CA PRO A 57 2.76 -3.11 -10.64
C PRO A 57 4.05 -3.08 -11.46
N SER A 58 3.98 -2.78 -12.77
CA SER A 58 5.14 -2.65 -13.66
C SER A 58 6.15 -1.59 -13.24
N LYS A 59 5.72 -0.61 -12.42
CA LYS A 59 6.59 0.43 -11.86
C LYS A 59 7.45 -0.08 -10.69
N LEU A 60 7.15 -1.25 -10.14
CA LEU A 60 7.96 -1.86 -9.09
C LEU A 60 9.32 -2.27 -9.67
N LYS A 61 10.40 -1.75 -9.09
CA LYS A 61 11.77 -2.01 -9.54
C LYS A 61 12.03 -3.52 -9.61
N GLY A 62 12.37 -4.02 -10.80
CA GLY A 62 12.75 -5.42 -11.01
C GLY A 62 11.59 -6.40 -11.16
N ILE A 63 10.34 -5.93 -11.15
CA ILE A 63 9.15 -6.79 -11.22
C ILE A 63 9.11 -7.65 -12.49
N ASP A 64 9.48 -7.10 -13.65
CA ASP A 64 9.49 -7.84 -14.91
C ASP A 64 10.49 -9.01 -14.88
N LYS A 65 11.63 -8.81 -14.23
CA LYS A 65 12.64 -9.86 -14.05
C LYS A 65 12.13 -10.95 -13.11
N ALA A 66 11.46 -10.57 -12.02
CA ALA A 66 10.86 -11.50 -11.08
C ALA A 66 9.76 -12.35 -11.75
N VAL A 67 8.84 -11.71 -12.49
CA VAL A 67 7.77 -12.40 -13.22
C VAL A 67 8.36 -13.38 -14.24
N LYS A 68 9.34 -12.96 -15.05
CA LYS A 68 10.02 -13.86 -16.00
C LYS A 68 10.70 -15.05 -15.32
N ARG A 69 11.33 -14.82 -14.16
CA ARG A 69 12.00 -15.88 -13.38
C ARG A 69 11.01 -16.90 -12.82
N ILE A 70 9.89 -16.43 -12.28
CA ILE A 70 8.82 -17.28 -11.73
C ILE A 70 8.17 -18.10 -12.85
N LYS A 71 7.80 -17.46 -13.98
CA LYS A 71 7.25 -18.17 -15.15
C LYS A 71 8.17 -19.28 -15.63
N LYS A 72 9.47 -19.00 -15.76
CA LYS A 72 10.48 -20.01 -16.12
C LYS A 72 10.53 -21.18 -15.12
N ALA A 73 10.42 -20.90 -13.81
CA ALA A 73 10.38 -21.96 -12.79
C ALA A 73 9.16 -22.86 -12.96
N LEU A 74 8.00 -22.26 -13.22
CA LEU A 74 6.75 -22.99 -13.47
C LEU A 74 6.86 -23.85 -14.74
N ASP A 75 7.32 -23.27 -15.86
CA ASP A 75 7.49 -23.98 -17.14
C ASP A 75 8.44 -25.17 -17.03
N LYS A 76 9.50 -25.03 -16.23
CA LYS A 76 10.51 -26.06 -15.99
C LYS A 76 10.21 -26.98 -14.81
N ARG A 77 9.07 -26.79 -14.14
CA ARG A 77 8.70 -27.49 -12.90
C ARG A 77 9.80 -27.47 -11.82
N GLU A 78 10.53 -26.36 -11.72
CA GLU A 78 11.55 -26.17 -10.69
C GLU A 78 10.90 -26.11 -9.29
N LYS A 79 11.66 -26.48 -8.25
CA LYS A 79 11.23 -26.25 -6.86
C LYS A 79 11.27 -24.76 -6.55
N ILE A 80 10.22 -24.25 -5.94
CA ILE A 80 10.08 -22.84 -5.55
C ILE A 80 9.98 -22.78 -4.01
N LEU A 81 10.90 -22.05 -3.39
CA LEU A 81 10.84 -21.67 -1.99
C LEU A 81 10.32 -20.24 -1.86
N ILE A 82 9.24 -20.06 -1.10
CA ILE A 82 8.74 -18.74 -0.70
C ILE A 82 9.33 -18.46 0.69
N TYR A 83 10.24 -17.49 0.75
CA TYR A 83 10.95 -17.11 1.97
C TYR A 83 10.42 -15.77 2.48
N GLY A 84 9.89 -15.74 3.70
CA GLY A 84 9.37 -14.52 4.36
C GLY A 84 10.19 -14.08 5.56
N ASP A 85 9.91 -12.86 6.04
CA ASP A 85 10.35 -12.42 7.37
C ASP A 85 9.29 -12.78 8.43
N TYR A 86 9.67 -12.78 9.70
CA TYR A 86 8.86 -13.24 10.83
C TYR A 86 7.79 -12.24 11.28
N ASP A 87 7.76 -11.03 10.71
CA ASP A 87 6.74 -10.04 11.02
C ASP A 87 5.42 -10.32 10.29
N VAL A 88 4.38 -9.57 10.67
CA VAL A 88 3.03 -9.79 10.12
C VAL A 88 2.98 -9.55 8.61
N ASP A 89 3.75 -8.58 8.12
CA ASP A 89 3.79 -8.25 6.69
C ASP A 89 4.49 -9.36 5.89
N GLY A 90 5.56 -9.95 6.43
CA GLY A 90 6.27 -11.09 5.86
C GLY A 90 5.39 -12.35 5.80
N ILE A 91 4.76 -12.70 6.91
CA ILE A 91 3.88 -13.89 6.99
C ILE A 91 2.68 -13.75 6.06
N THR A 92 2.06 -12.57 5.99
CA THR A 92 0.91 -12.33 5.08
C THR A 92 1.35 -12.38 3.62
N GLY A 93 2.53 -11.84 3.29
CA GLY A 93 3.13 -11.92 1.95
C GLY A 93 3.41 -13.36 1.51
N VAL A 94 4.04 -14.17 2.36
CA VAL A 94 4.27 -15.61 2.11
C VAL A 94 2.97 -16.34 1.88
N SER A 95 1.99 -16.11 2.77
CA SER A 95 0.67 -16.75 2.68
C SER A 95 -0.02 -16.43 1.34
N LEU A 96 -0.03 -15.16 0.93
CA LEU A 96 -0.61 -14.73 -0.33
C LEU A 96 0.07 -15.38 -1.54
N LEU A 97 1.40 -15.36 -1.59
CA LEU A 97 2.16 -15.95 -2.69
C LEU A 97 1.95 -17.46 -2.76
N TYR A 98 1.94 -18.15 -1.62
CA TYR A 98 1.70 -19.59 -1.56
C TYR A 98 0.30 -19.92 -2.09
N THR A 99 -0.75 -19.25 -1.61
CA THR A 99 -2.13 -19.47 -2.06
C THR A 99 -2.30 -19.29 -3.57
N ILE A 100 -1.59 -18.33 -4.17
CA ILE A 100 -1.67 -18.08 -5.62
C ILE A 100 -0.84 -19.11 -6.40
N LEU A 101 0.43 -19.32 -6.03
CA LEU A 101 1.35 -20.18 -6.78
C LEU A 101 0.96 -21.66 -6.69
N ASN A 102 0.36 -22.09 -5.58
CA ASN A 102 -0.09 -23.47 -5.38
C ASN A 102 -1.21 -23.89 -6.35
N LYS A 103 -1.82 -22.93 -7.06
CA LYS A 103 -2.77 -23.22 -8.15
C LYS A 103 -2.06 -23.64 -9.45
N PHE A 104 -0.76 -23.41 -9.56
CA PHE A 104 0.01 -23.62 -10.80
C PHE A 104 1.07 -24.72 -10.69
N THR A 105 1.49 -25.10 -9.47
CA THR A 105 2.51 -26.13 -9.25
C THR A 105 2.40 -26.69 -7.84
N ASP A 106 2.73 -27.98 -7.68
CA ASP A 106 2.86 -28.64 -6.37
C ASP A 106 4.29 -28.56 -5.80
N ASN A 107 5.25 -28.05 -6.58
CA ASN A 107 6.67 -27.96 -6.20
C ASN A 107 6.97 -26.69 -5.35
N LEU A 108 6.12 -26.40 -4.36
CA LEU A 108 6.22 -25.24 -3.50
C LEU A 108 6.59 -25.61 -2.06
N THR A 109 7.42 -24.79 -1.45
CA THR A 109 7.72 -24.84 -0.02
C THR A 109 7.75 -23.41 0.50
N CYS A 110 7.35 -23.19 1.75
CA CYS A 110 7.47 -21.91 2.43
C CYS A 110 8.41 -22.04 3.63
N TYR A 111 9.16 -20.97 3.92
CA TYR A 111 9.99 -20.82 5.10
C TYR A 111 9.84 -19.40 5.64
#